data_AF-A0A3D5NTI5-F1
#
_entry.id   AF-A0A3D5NTI5-F1
#
_cell.length_a   1.000
_cell.length_b   1.000
_cell.length_c   1.000
_cell.angle_alpha   90.00
_cell.angle_beta   90.00
_cell.angle_gamma   90.00
#
_symmetry.space_group_name_H-M   'P 1'
#
loop_
_entity.id
_entity.type
_entity.pdbx_description
1 polymer ?
#
loop_
_entity_poly.entity_id
_entity_poly.type
_entity_poly.pdbx_seq_one_letter_code
_entity_poly.pdbx_strand_id
1 'polypeptide(L)'
;MVTLVKDFMKLVESHAPVSYQEEYDNVGLMVGDEKAEIKGILFSMDTTFSVIEEAKKKGANLIVSHHPMLFVKPKSITTKTMQGKKIIEL
;
A
#
# COMPACT_ATOMS: atom_id res chain seq x y z
N MET A 1 3.52 -8.61 21.10
CA MET A 1 2.12 -8.34 20.68
C MET A 1 2.11 -8.32 19.17
N VAL A 2 1.11 -8.95 18.55
CA VAL A 2 0.94 -8.96 17.09
C VAL A 2 0.19 -7.68 16.69
N THR A 3 0.69 -6.95 15.70
CA THR A 3 0.00 -5.79 15.13
C THR A 3 -0.54 -6.16 13.76
N LEU A 4 -1.84 -5.99 13.54
CA LEU A 4 -2.46 -6.27 12.24
C LEU A 4 -2.52 -5.00 11.37
N VAL A 5 -2.60 -5.17 10.06
CA VAL A 5 -2.72 -4.05 9.09
C VAL A 5 -3.86 -3.11 9.47
N LYS A 6 -5.05 -3.62 9.79
CA LYS A 6 -6.19 -2.80 10.23
C LYS A 6 -5.92 -1.95 11.47
N ASP A 7 -5.09 -2.43 12.39
CA ASP A 7 -4.81 -1.72 13.64
C ASP A 7 -3.84 -0.57 13.37
N PHE A 8 -2.87 -0.79 12.48
CA PHE A 8 -1.99 0.25 11.99
C PHE A 8 -2.72 1.31 11.17
N MET A 9 -3.65 0.92 10.29
CA MET A 9 -4.45 1.88 9.52
C MET A 9 -5.26 2.80 10.42
N LYS A 10 -5.92 2.26 11.46
CA LYS A 10 -6.63 3.07 12.47
C LYS A 10 -5.72 4.09 13.16
N LEU A 11 -4.48 3.70 13.46
CA LEU A 11 -3.48 4.60 14.02
C LEU A 11 -3.09 5.71 13.03
N VAL A 12 -2.93 5.38 11.75
CA VAL A 12 -2.66 6.40 10.72
C VAL A 12 -3.84 7.36 10.61
N GLU A 13 -5.06 6.83 10.53
CA GLU A 13 -6.30 7.63 10.41
C GLU A 13 -6.55 8.53 11.63
N SER A 14 -6.06 8.16 12.83
CA SER A 14 -6.16 9.04 14.00
C SER A 14 -5.26 10.27 13.91
N HIS A 15 -4.22 10.24 13.05
CA HIS A 15 -3.31 11.36 12.80
C HIS A 15 -3.57 12.05 11.45
N ALA A 16 -4.07 11.30 10.47
CA ALA A 16 -4.43 11.74 9.13
C ALA A 16 -5.84 11.23 8.77
N PRO A 17 -6.90 11.88 9.27
CA PRO A 17 -8.28 11.48 9.00
C PRO A 17 -8.59 11.37 7.51
N VAL A 18 -9.30 10.29 7.14
CA VAL A 18 -9.77 10.06 5.76
C VAL A 18 -10.66 11.19 5.25
N SER A 19 -11.33 11.93 6.15
CA SER A 19 -12.14 13.10 5.81
C SER A 19 -11.35 14.28 5.24
N TYR A 20 -10.02 14.25 5.31
CA TYR A 20 -9.17 15.28 4.71
C TYR A 20 -8.81 15.00 3.25
N GLN A 21 -9.15 13.81 2.72
CA GLN A 21 -8.93 13.50 1.31
C GLN A 21 -9.84 14.37 0.43
N GLU A 22 -9.37 14.68 -0.77
CA GLU A 22 -10.19 15.33 -1.79
C GLU A 22 -11.09 14.30 -2.50
N GLU A 23 -12.16 14.75 -3.16
CA GLU A 23 -13.12 13.83 -3.82
C GLU A 23 -12.49 12.93 -4.91
N TYR A 24 -11.37 13.37 -5.49
CA TYR A 24 -10.66 12.63 -6.52
C TYR A 24 -9.57 11.70 -5.96
N ASP A 25 -9.31 11.75 -4.66
CA ASP A 25 -8.32 10.88 -4.03
C ASP A 25 -8.84 9.45 -3.93
N ASN A 26 -7.88 8.53 -3.84
CA ASN A 26 -8.12 7.15 -3.46
C ASN A 26 -7.11 6.84 -2.36
N VAL A 27 -7.56 6.71 -1.10
CA VAL A 27 -6.70 6.46 0.07
C VAL A 27 -7.09 5.15 0.77
N GLY A 28 -6.23 4.68 1.68
CA GLY A 28 -6.43 3.44 2.44
C GLY A 28 -5.67 2.23 1.87
N LEU A 29 -6.09 1.03 2.25
CA LEU A 29 -5.44 -0.21 1.79
C LEU A 29 -5.77 -0.51 0.33
N MET A 30 -4.75 -0.41 -0.54
CA MET A 30 -4.93 -0.61 -1.98
C MET A 30 -4.86 -2.08 -2.41
N VAL A 31 -3.92 -2.84 -1.82
CA VAL A 31 -3.67 -4.26 -2.11
C VAL A 31 -3.20 -4.92 -0.82
N GLY A 32 -3.81 -6.04 -0.44
CA GLY A 32 -3.40 -6.83 0.72
C GLY A 32 -4.58 -7.37 1.53
N ASP A 33 -4.28 -7.82 2.75
CA ASP A 33 -5.26 -8.30 3.72
C ASP A 33 -5.15 -7.48 5.02
N GLU A 34 -6.26 -6.88 5.43
CA GLU A 34 -6.38 -6.12 6.68
C GLU A 34 -6.05 -6.94 7.94
N LYS A 35 -6.19 -8.26 7.85
CA LYS A 35 -5.92 -9.22 8.93
C LYS A 35 -4.49 -9.75 8.91
N ALA A 36 -3.64 -9.33 7.96
CA ALA A 36 -2.25 -9.74 7.95
C ALA A 36 -1.48 -9.15 9.14
N GLU A 37 -0.59 -9.95 9.74
CA GLU A 37 0.37 -9.50 10.74
C GLU A 37 1.46 -8.64 10.08
N ILE A 38 1.78 -7.49 10.67
CA ILE A 38 2.86 -6.61 10.21
C ILE A 38 4.20 -7.13 10.75
N LYS A 39 5.10 -7.48 9.83
CA LYS A 39 6.49 -7.88 10.07
C LYS A 39 7.46 -6.71 9.91
N GLY A 40 7.10 -5.73 9.08
CA GLY A 40 7.86 -4.51 8.86
C GLY A 40 7.11 -3.56 7.93
N ILE A 41 7.36 -2.26 8.09
CA ILE A 41 6.72 -1.20 7.32
C ILE A 41 7.80 -0.43 6.55
N LEU A 42 7.60 -0.23 5.25
CA LEU A 42 8.41 0.64 4.42
C LEU A 42 7.58 1.87 3.99
N PHE A 43 8.06 3.06 4.32
CA PHE A 43 7.44 4.31 3.87
C PHE A 43 8.08 4.78 2.56
N SER A 44 7.27 5.24 1.61
CA SER A 44 7.74 5.77 0.33
C SER A 44 6.86 6.90 -0.20
N MET A 45 7.35 7.63 -1.21
CA MET A 45 6.51 8.54 -1.98
C MET A 45 5.66 7.74 -2.98
N ASP A 46 6.32 6.90 -3.78
CA ASP A 46 5.72 6.07 -4.82
C ASP A 46 5.98 4.58 -4.58
N THR A 47 5.08 3.72 -5.04
CA THR A 47 5.29 2.25 -5.08
C THR A 47 5.97 1.87 -6.39
N THR A 48 7.28 2.10 -6.51
CA THR A 48 8.10 1.68 -7.66
C THR A 48 8.57 0.23 -7.51
N PHE A 49 9.10 -0.37 -8.59
CA PHE A 49 9.71 -1.70 -8.49
C PHE A 49 10.88 -1.73 -7.52
N SER A 50 11.70 -0.67 -7.46
CA SER A 50 12.81 -0.62 -6.50
C SER A 50 12.33 -0.61 -5.06
N VAL A 51 11.20 0.07 -4.78
CA VAL A 51 10.57 0.09 -3.44
C VAL A 51 9.99 -1.27 -3.08
N ILE A 52 9.34 -1.96 -4.02
CA ILE A 52 8.83 -3.32 -3.82
C ILE A 52 10.00 -4.27 -3.50
N GLU A 53 11.08 -4.22 -4.28
CA GLU A 53 12.26 -5.04 -4.07
C GLU A 53 12.98 -4.69 -2.75
N GLU A 54 13.02 -3.42 -2.37
CA GLU A 54 13.55 -2.98 -1.08
C GLU A 54 12.73 -3.55 0.09
N ALA A 55 11.39 -3.49 0.01
CA ALA A 55 10.51 -4.04 1.03
C ALA A 55 10.75 -5.54 1.22
N LYS A 56 10.79 -6.30 0.12
CA LYS A 56 11.12 -7.74 0.14
C LYS A 56 12.48 -8.01 0.78
N LYS A 57 13.53 -7.28 0.37
CA LYS A 57 14.89 -7.43 0.91
C LYS A 57 14.98 -7.14 2.40
N LYS A 58 14.19 -6.17 2.89
CA LYS A 58 14.12 -5.81 4.32
C LYS A 58 13.15 -6.69 5.12
N GLY A 59 12.40 -7.58 4.47
CA GLY A 59 11.35 -8.38 5.11
C GLY A 59 10.14 -7.54 5.56
N ALA A 60 9.97 -6.34 5.01
CA ALA A 60 8.80 -5.50 5.25
C ALA A 60 7.64 -6.00 4.38
N ASN A 61 6.49 -6.25 5.00
CA ASN A 61 5.29 -6.77 4.34
C ASN A 61 4.14 -5.75 4.29
N LEU A 62 4.43 -4.49 4.63
CA LEU A 62 3.53 -3.36 4.42
C LEU A 62 4.31 -2.20 3.81
N ILE A 63 3.84 -1.69 2.67
CA ILE A 63 4.36 -0.46 2.06
C ILE A 63 3.32 0.62 2.25
N VAL A 64 3.73 1.77 2.80
CA VAL A 64 2.90 2.96 2.95
C VAL A 64 3.43 4.03 2.00
N SER A 65 2.71 4.27 0.91
CA SER A 65 3.08 5.27 -0.09
C SER A 65 2.20 6.52 0.01
N HIS A 66 2.78 7.70 -0.23
CA HIS A 66 1.99 8.93 -0.33
C HIS A 66 1.12 8.94 -1.60
N HIS A 67 1.70 8.65 -2.76
CA HIS A 67 0.95 8.53 -4.00
C HIS A 67 0.23 7.16 -4.06
N PRO A 68 -1.06 7.14 -4.41
CA PRO A 68 -1.82 5.91 -4.45
C PRO A 68 -1.41 5.03 -5.63
N MET A 69 -1.09 3.77 -5.34
CA MET A 69 -0.76 2.78 -6.37
C MET A 69 -1.93 2.56 -7.34
N LEU A 70 -3.17 2.67 -6.86
CA LEU A 70 -4.40 2.51 -7.63
C LEU A 70 -5.15 3.85 -7.80
N PHE A 71 -4.48 4.88 -8.29
CA PHE A 71 -5.15 6.18 -8.55
C PHE A 71 -6.30 6.06 -9.57
N VAL A 72 -6.07 5.32 -10.66
CA VAL A 72 -7.11 4.93 -11.62
C VAL A 72 -7.39 3.44 -11.48
N LYS A 73 -8.67 3.07 -11.42
CA LYS A 73 -9.11 1.67 -11.31
C LYS A 73 -8.56 0.85 -12.48
N PRO A 74 -7.77 -0.22 -12.24
CA PRO A 74 -7.24 -1.04 -13.31
C PRO A 74 -8.37 -1.86 -13.96
N LYS A 75 -8.42 -1.87 -15.29
CA LYS A 75 -9.37 -2.73 -16.05
C LYS A 75 -8.96 -4.21 -16.02
N SER A 76 -7.68 -4.50 -15.83
CA SER A 76 -7.14 -5.85 -15.70
C SER A 76 -5.81 -5.80 -14.95
N ILE A 77 -5.45 -6.90 -14.30
CA ILE A 77 -4.17 -7.09 -13.62
C ILE A 77 -3.43 -8.19 -14.39
N THR A 78 -2.52 -7.77 -15.26
CA THR A 78 -1.71 -8.68 -16.08
C THR A 78 -0.29 -8.12 -16.21
N THR A 79 0.64 -8.95 -16.66
CA THR A 79 2.02 -8.54 -16.95
C THR A 79 2.13 -7.63 -18.18
N LYS A 80 1.01 -7.27 -18.84
CA LYS A 80 1.00 -6.37 -20.01
C LYS A 80 1.06 -4.89 -19.64
N THR A 81 0.73 -4.52 -18.39
CA THR A 81 0.75 -3.12 -17.91
C THR A 81 1.73 -2.97 -16.75
N MET A 82 2.29 -1.77 -16.60
CA MET A 82 3.22 -1.48 -15.50
C MET A 82 2.55 -1.62 -14.13
N GLN A 83 1.31 -1.15 -14.00
CA GLN A 83 0.53 -1.28 -12.77
C GLN A 83 0.24 -2.75 -12.45
N GLY A 84 -0.18 -3.55 -13.44
CA GLY A 84 -0.45 -4.97 -13.27
C GLY A 84 0.80 -5.75 -12.86
N LYS A 85 1.95 -5.48 -13.51
CA LYS A 85 3.24 -6.05 -13.09
C LYS A 85 3.57 -5.72 -11.64
N LYS A 86 3.44 -4.45 -11.22
CA LYS A 86 3.74 -4.06 -9.83
C LYS A 86 2.84 -4.80 -8.83
N ILE A 87 1.54 -4.94 -9.12
CA ILE A 87 0.60 -5.65 -8.22
C ILE A 87 0.97 -7.13 -8.10
N ILE A 88 1.35 -7.77 -9.21
CA ILE A 88 1.74 -9.19 -9.22
C ILE A 88 3.04 -9.42 -8.44
N GLU A 89 3.92 -8.42 -8.38
CA GLU A 89 5.20 -8.48 -7.68
C GLU A 89 5.13 -8.16 -6.19
N LEU A 90 3.99 -7.68 -5.66
CA LEU A 90 3.80 -7.48 -4.21
C LEU A 90 3.80 -8.81 -3.46
#